data_AF-A0A9D8PBF4-F1
#
_entry.id   AF-A0A9D8PBF4-F1
#
_cell.length_a   1.000
_cell.length_b   1.000
_cell.length_c   1.000
_cell.angle_alpha   90.00
_cell.angle_beta   90.00
_cell.angle_gamma   90.00
#
_symmetry.space_group_name_H-M   'P 1'
#
loop_
_entity.id
_entity.type
_entity.pdbx_description
1 polymer ?
#
loop_
_entity_poly.entity_id
_entity_poly.type
_entity_poly.pdbx_seq_one_letter_code
_entity_poly.pdbx_strand_id
1 'polypeptide(L)'
;MLRTPNSELLTLNMIKECKKEVVPRRKPKTLSMKARRNNFSPVEYGLLKEDAIKEAERCLGLRDCQFCEICSLLCPDLCITRDEETGEVLIDLDYCKGCGICAAVCPKQAIDMVLEEGK
;
A
#
# COMPACT_ATOMS: atom_id res chain seq x y z
N MET A 1 3.92 -18.42 12.26
CA MET A 1 2.94 -17.73 13.14
C MET A 1 3.09 -16.23 12.94
N LEU A 2 2.28 -15.62 12.07
CA LEU A 2 2.18 -14.16 11.97
C LEU A 2 1.12 -13.72 12.98
N ARG A 3 1.56 -13.10 14.09
CA ARG A 3 0.68 -12.51 15.09
C ARG A 3 0.38 -11.08 14.66
N THR A 4 -0.83 -10.82 14.18
CA THR A 4 -1.37 -9.45 14.18
C THR A 4 -1.98 -9.20 15.57
N PRO A 5 -1.57 -8.14 16.29
CA PRO A 5 -2.20 -7.79 17.56
C PRO A 5 -3.53 -7.07 17.27
N ASN A 6 -4.56 -7.47 18.01
CA ASN A 6 -5.89 -6.86 18.11
C ASN A 6 -6.94 -7.30 17.08
N SER A 7 -7.35 -8.55 17.22
CA SER A 7 -8.60 -9.10 16.69
C SER A 7 -9.77 -8.82 17.63
N GLU A 8 -10.36 -7.63 17.58
CA GLU A 8 -11.71 -7.43 18.12
C GLU A 8 -12.28 -6.13 17.55
N LEU A 9 -13.48 -6.24 16.95
CA LEU A 9 -14.23 -5.23 16.19
C LEU A 9 -13.88 -5.17 14.70
N LEU A 10 -14.68 -5.84 13.87
CA LEU A 10 -15.55 -5.15 12.90
C LEU A 10 -16.48 -6.18 12.21
N THR A 11 -17.75 -6.01 12.50
CA THR A 11 -18.92 -6.77 12.06
C THR A 11 -19.13 -6.77 10.54
N LEU A 12 -19.61 -7.91 10.03
CA LEU A 12 -20.57 -8.09 8.94
C LEU A 12 -20.72 -6.89 7.96
N ASN A 13 -19.96 -6.90 6.87
CA ASN A 13 -20.48 -6.55 5.53
C ASN A 13 -19.38 -6.50 4.46
N MET A 14 -19.68 -7.19 3.36
CA MET A 14 -19.39 -6.81 1.99
C MET A 14 -17.98 -7.07 1.45
N ILE A 15 -17.97 -7.95 0.44
CA ILE A 15 -17.03 -7.98 -0.68
C ILE A 15 -16.69 -6.53 -1.07
N LYS A 16 -15.57 -6.02 -0.57
CA LYS A 16 -15.08 -4.70 -0.93
C LYS A 16 -14.35 -4.87 -2.25
N GLU A 17 -15.02 -4.59 -3.36
CA GLU A 17 -14.31 -4.18 -4.57
C GLU A 17 -13.25 -3.16 -4.13
N CYS A 18 -11.98 -3.44 -4.42
CA CYS A 18 -10.88 -2.52 -4.14
C CYS A 18 -11.01 -1.31 -5.08
N LYS A 19 -11.93 -0.40 -4.78
CA LYS A 19 -12.03 0.91 -5.43
C LYS A 19 -10.87 1.74 -4.90
N LYS A 20 -9.71 1.62 -5.55
CA LYS A 20 -8.57 2.51 -5.30
C LYS A 20 -8.98 3.91 -5.75
N GLU A 21 -9.46 4.73 -4.83
CA GLU A 21 -9.70 6.13 -5.11
C GLU A 21 -8.37 6.78 -5.51
N VAL A 22 -8.30 7.22 -6.77
CA VAL A 22 -7.11 7.91 -7.27
C VAL A 22 -7.12 9.32 -6.69
N VAL A 23 -6.48 9.50 -5.55
CA VAL A 23 -6.31 10.82 -4.93
C VAL A 23 -5.22 11.58 -5.69
N PRO A 24 -5.54 12.74 -6.31
CA PRO A 24 -4.55 13.54 -7.03
C PRO A 24 -3.56 14.18 -6.07
N ARG A 25 -2.32 14.35 -6.54
CA ARG A 25 -1.27 15.06 -5.79
C ARG A 25 -1.69 16.48 -5.45
N ARG A 26 -1.56 16.85 -4.17
CA ARG A 26 -1.79 18.22 -3.71
C ARG A 26 -0.68 19.13 -4.23
N LYS A 27 -1.05 20.29 -4.76
CA LYS A 27 -0.12 21.26 -5.34
C LYS A 27 0.07 22.42 -4.36
N PRO A 28 1.32 22.88 -4.13
CA PRO A 28 1.57 24.04 -3.30
C PRO A 28 1.00 25.30 -3.95
N LYS A 29 0.69 26.31 -3.13
CA LYS A 29 0.29 27.63 -3.63
C LYS A 29 1.51 28.28 -4.27
N THR A 30 1.36 28.75 -5.51
CA THR A 30 2.45 29.41 -6.24
C THR A 30 2.06 30.81 -6.70
N LEU A 31 3.03 31.72 -6.76
CA LEU A 31 2.81 33.05 -7.32
C LEU A 31 2.52 32.97 -8.81
N SER A 32 1.79 33.94 -9.36
CA SER A 32 1.56 34.02 -10.81
C SER A 32 2.83 34.47 -11.55
N MET A 33 3.02 34.01 -12.78
CA MET A 33 4.21 34.36 -13.58
C MET A 33 4.42 35.86 -13.75
N LYS A 34 3.34 36.65 -13.81
CA LYS A 34 3.41 38.13 -13.89
C LYS A 34 3.92 38.73 -12.58
N ALA A 35 3.45 38.22 -11.44
CA ALA A 35 3.85 38.71 -10.12
C ALA A 35 5.28 38.28 -9.76
N ARG A 36 5.74 37.10 -10.23
CA ARG A 36 7.10 36.58 -9.98
C ARG A 36 8.21 37.48 -10.55
N ARG A 37 7.95 38.21 -11.65
CA ARG A 37 8.98 38.97 -12.38
C ARG A 37 9.47 40.21 -11.63
N ASN A 38 8.63 40.78 -10.75
CA ASN A 38 8.82 42.14 -10.25
C ASN A 38 9.10 42.19 -8.73
N ASN A 39 9.41 41.05 -8.10
CA ASN A 39 9.78 41.00 -6.69
C ASN A 39 10.61 39.73 -6.41
N PHE A 40 11.17 39.67 -5.21
CA PHE A 40 11.92 38.52 -4.70
C PHE A 40 11.10 37.69 -3.69
N SER A 41 9.77 37.80 -3.75
CA SER A 41 8.92 36.98 -2.90
C SER A 41 9.02 35.50 -3.29
N PRO A 42 8.88 34.56 -2.34
CA PRO A 42 8.94 33.13 -2.63
C PRO A 42 7.95 32.72 -3.71
N VAL A 43 8.43 31.96 -4.70
CA VAL A 43 7.62 31.50 -5.83
C VAL A 43 6.63 30.42 -5.41
N GLU A 44 7.05 29.53 -4.53
CA GLU A 44 6.24 28.46 -3.96
C GLU A 44 6.15 28.64 -2.44
N TYR A 45 4.93 28.57 -1.90
CA TYR A 45 4.66 28.75 -0.47
C TYR A 45 4.49 27.42 0.29
N GLY A 46 4.85 26.30 -0.34
CA GLY A 46 4.63 24.96 0.23
C GLY A 46 3.15 24.58 0.34
N LEU A 47 2.89 23.50 1.07
CA LEU A 47 1.55 23.02 1.41
C LEU A 47 1.10 23.62 2.75
N LEU A 48 -0.20 23.90 2.86
CA LEU A 48 -0.81 24.20 4.15
C LEU A 48 -0.88 22.93 5.00
N LYS A 49 -1.03 23.09 6.31
CA LYS A 49 -1.04 21.97 7.26
C LYS A 49 -2.06 20.90 6.85
N GLU A 50 -3.26 21.31 6.48
CA GLU A 50 -4.36 20.41 6.12
C GLU A 50 -4.06 19.64 4.82
N ASP A 51 -3.49 20.33 3.83
CA ASP A 51 -3.09 19.71 2.55
C ASP A 51 -1.87 18.81 2.71
N ALA A 52 -0.94 19.15 3.60
CA ALA A 52 0.23 18.35 3.91
C ALA A 52 -0.15 17.02 4.56
N ILE A 53 -1.09 17.03 5.51
CA ILE A 53 -1.63 15.81 6.14
C ILE A 53 -2.28 14.92 5.07
N LYS A 54 -3.16 15.49 4.23
CA LYS A 54 -3.83 14.74 3.16
C LYS A 54 -2.86 14.19 2.10
N GLU A 55 -1.78 14.90 1.81
CA GLU A 55 -0.73 14.41 0.91
C GLU A 55 0.07 13.28 1.56
N ALA A 56 0.35 13.37 2.87
CA ALA A 56 1.01 12.31 3.62
C ALA A 56 0.16 11.03 3.69
N GLU A 57 -1.16 11.15 3.79
CA GLU A 57 -2.11 10.03 3.73
C GLU A 57 -2.11 9.29 2.38
N ARG A 58 -1.62 9.90 1.30
CA ARG A 58 -1.41 9.19 0.02
C ARG A 58 -0.25 8.19 0.08
N CYS A 59 0.62 8.30 1.09
CA CYS A 59 1.65 7.29 1.33
C CYS A 59 0.96 5.96 1.61
N LEU A 60 1.38 4.92 0.91
CA LEU A 60 0.87 3.56 1.11
C LEU A 60 1.34 2.96 2.46
N GLY A 61 1.78 3.74 3.45
CA GLY A 61 2.29 3.25 4.74
C GLY A 61 3.59 2.42 4.63
N LEU A 62 4.14 2.03 5.77
CA LEU A 62 5.28 1.10 5.83
C LEU A 62 4.76 -0.33 5.90
N ARG A 63 5.16 -1.18 4.94
CA ARG A 63 5.24 -2.66 5.06
C ARG A 63 3.99 -3.44 5.51
N ASP A 64 2.85 -2.79 5.71
CA ASP A 64 1.60 -3.47 6.09
C ASP A 64 0.78 -3.85 4.87
N CYS A 65 0.42 -5.12 4.73
CA CYS A 65 -0.47 -5.58 3.65
C CYS A 65 -1.77 -4.77 3.59
N GLN A 66 -2.27 -4.48 2.38
CA GLN A 66 -3.58 -3.83 2.16
C GLN A 66 -4.46 -4.66 1.22
N PHE A 67 -4.20 -5.95 1.13
CA PHE A 67 -5.09 -6.88 0.43
C PHE A 67 -5.36 -6.47 -1.03
N CYS A 68 -4.33 -5.95 -1.71
CA CYS A 68 -4.43 -5.47 -3.09
C CYS A 68 -4.32 -6.59 -4.15
N GLU A 69 -4.12 -7.84 -3.72
CA GLU A 69 -4.10 -9.07 -4.53
C GLU A 69 -3.08 -9.17 -5.67
N ILE A 70 -2.23 -8.14 -5.88
CA ILE A 70 -1.16 -8.16 -6.89
C ILE A 70 -0.26 -9.39 -6.73
N CYS A 71 0.05 -9.78 -5.49
CA CYS A 71 0.86 -10.96 -5.21
C CYS A 71 0.17 -12.27 -5.63
N SER A 72 -1.15 -12.39 -5.42
CA SER A 72 -1.92 -13.57 -5.84
C SER A 72 -2.04 -13.66 -7.35
N LEU A 73 -2.36 -12.54 -8.01
CA LEU A 73 -2.50 -12.47 -9.47
C LEU A 73 -1.22 -12.86 -10.22
N LEU A 74 -0.05 -12.53 -9.65
CA LEU A 74 1.25 -12.76 -10.28
C LEU A 74 1.95 -14.01 -9.77
N CYS A 75 1.34 -14.78 -8.87
CA CYS A 75 1.90 -16.05 -8.42
C CYS A 75 1.80 -17.08 -9.56
N PRO A 76 2.93 -17.60 -10.09
CA PRO A 76 2.89 -18.57 -11.18
C PRO A 76 2.31 -19.92 -10.73
N ASP A 77 2.48 -20.26 -9.46
CA ASP A 77 2.02 -21.52 -8.86
C ASP A 77 0.62 -21.41 -8.25
N LEU A 78 0.00 -20.23 -8.28
CA LEU A 78 -1.33 -19.93 -7.71
C LEU A 78 -1.49 -20.37 -6.24
N CYS A 79 -0.40 -20.39 -5.47
CA CYS A 79 -0.39 -20.81 -4.06
C CYS A 79 -0.75 -19.69 -3.07
N ILE A 80 -1.24 -18.54 -3.56
CA ILE A 80 -1.60 -17.39 -2.74
C ILE A 80 -3.10 -17.18 -2.82
N THR A 81 -3.78 -17.38 -1.69
CA THR A 81 -5.24 -17.29 -1.56
C THR A 81 -5.64 -16.18 -0.59
N ARG A 82 -6.93 -15.98 -0.44
CA ARG A 82 -7.52 -15.02 0.49
C ARG A 82 -8.35 -15.77 1.52
N ASP A 83 -8.15 -15.43 2.79
CA ASP A 83 -9.01 -15.91 3.86
C ASP A 83 -10.42 -15.31 3.71
N GLU A 84 -11.45 -16.16 3.75
CA GLU A 84 -12.82 -15.74 3.48
C GLU A 84 -13.43 -14.90 4.62
N GLU A 85 -12.97 -15.11 5.85
CA GLU A 85 -13.52 -14.44 7.04
C GLU A 85 -12.79 -13.13 7.35
N THR A 86 -11.46 -13.16 7.33
CA THR A 86 -10.58 -12.04 7.70
C THR A 86 -10.18 -11.20 6.50
N GLY A 87 -10.22 -11.77 5.29
CA GLY A 87 -9.75 -11.11 4.08
C GLY A 87 -8.23 -11.02 3.97
N GLU A 88 -7.49 -11.71 4.84
CA GLU A 88 -6.03 -11.77 4.85
C GLU A 88 -5.48 -12.55 3.66
N VAL A 89 -4.26 -12.20 3.24
CA VAL A 89 -3.55 -12.94 2.19
C VAL A 89 -2.84 -14.13 2.83
N LEU A 90 -3.17 -15.34 2.36
CA LEU A 90 -2.57 -16.59 2.80
C LEU A 90 -1.64 -17.12 1.71
N ILE A 91 -0.46 -17.57 2.10
CA ILE A 91 0.50 -18.21 1.20
C ILE A 91 0.64 -19.67 1.64
N ASP A 92 0.26 -20.59 0.75
CA ASP A 92 0.47 -22.01 0.95
C ASP A 92 1.95 -22.33 0.68
N LEU A 93 2.71 -22.51 1.76
CA LEU A 93 4.15 -22.78 1.69
C LEU A 93 4.45 -24.20 1.19
N ASP A 94 3.54 -25.17 1.35
CA ASP A 94 3.75 -26.54 0.86
C ASP A 94 3.73 -26.59 -0.67
N TYR A 95 2.94 -25.71 -1.30
CA TYR A 95 2.88 -25.57 -2.76
C TYR A 95 3.85 -24.52 -3.30
N CYS A 96 4.26 -23.54 -2.49
CA CYS A 96 5.18 -22.47 -2.88
C CYS A 96 6.51 -23.01 -3.41
N LYS A 97 6.98 -22.47 -4.55
CA LYS A 97 8.30 -22.82 -5.13
C LYS A 97 9.41 -21.83 -4.80
N GLY A 98 9.09 -20.79 -4.02
CA GLY A 98 10.09 -19.80 -3.59
C GLY A 98 10.60 -18.86 -4.70
N CYS A 99 9.84 -18.65 -5.77
CA CYS A 99 10.26 -17.81 -6.90
C CYS A 99 10.44 -16.32 -6.56
N GLY A 100 9.86 -15.85 -5.46
CA GLY A 100 10.03 -14.47 -4.96
C GLY A 100 9.30 -13.37 -5.72
N ILE A 101 8.51 -13.71 -6.75
CA ILE A 101 7.75 -12.73 -7.55
C ILE A 101 6.82 -11.91 -6.66
N CYS A 102 6.08 -12.56 -5.75
CA CYS A 102 5.15 -11.91 -4.83
C CYS A 102 5.82 -10.82 -3.97
N ALA A 103 7.05 -11.06 -3.48
CA ALA A 103 7.83 -10.10 -2.72
C ALA A 103 8.33 -8.93 -3.59
N ALA A 104 8.78 -9.22 -4.81
CA ALA A 104 9.28 -8.21 -5.74
C ALA A 104 8.19 -7.23 -6.23
N VAL A 105 6.97 -7.73 -6.44
CA VAL A 105 5.85 -6.94 -7.00
C VAL A 105 5.03 -6.23 -5.93
N CYS A 106 5.19 -6.58 -4.65
CA CYS A 106 4.43 -5.98 -3.57
C CYS A 106 4.80 -4.48 -3.45
N PRO A 107 3.88 -3.54 -3.74
CA PRO A 107 4.20 -2.11 -3.71
C PRO A 107 4.54 -1.60 -2.31
N LYS A 108 4.19 -2.37 -1.28
CA LYS A 108 4.45 -2.08 0.13
C LYS A 108 5.62 -2.84 0.72
N GLN A 109 6.18 -3.82 -0.01
CA GLN A 109 7.19 -4.73 0.52
C GLN A 109 6.74 -5.42 1.82
N ALA A 110 5.49 -5.91 1.82
CA ALA A 110 4.87 -6.59 2.98
C ALA A 110 5.16 -8.09 3.05
N ILE A 111 5.93 -8.62 2.10
CA ILE A 111 6.29 -10.05 2.01
C ILE A 111 7.81 -10.12 2.06
N ASP A 112 8.34 -10.86 3.03
CA ASP A 112 9.76 -11.12 3.17
C ASP A 112 10.08 -12.55 2.71
N MET A 113 11.13 -12.69 1.88
CA MET A 113 11.63 -13.99 1.46
C MET A 113 12.58 -14.53 2.53
N VAL A 114 12.29 -15.72 3.03
CA VAL A 114 13.12 -16.44 4.00
C VAL A 114 13.58 -17.76 3.39
N LEU A 115 14.77 -18.21 3.79
CA LEU A 115 15.26 -19.53 3.41
C LEU A 115 14.49 -20.59 4.21
N GLU A 116 14.06 -21.65 3.54
CA GLU A 116 13.50 -22.79 4.25
C GLU A 116 14.61 -23.51 5.02
N GLU A 117 14.39 -23.69 6.33
CA GLU A 117 15.24 -24.54 7.13
C GLU A 117 14.94 -25.99 6.75
N GLY A 118 15.85 -26.60 6.00
CA GLY A 118 15.77 -28.02 5.66
C GLY A 118 15.67 -28.86 6.93
N LYS A 119 14.63 -29.68 7.02
CA LYS A 119 14.45 -30.67 8.08
C LYS A 119 15.51 -31.76 8.04
#